data_AF-A0A9P8FDE3-F1
#
_entry.id   AF-A0A9P8FDE3-F1
#
_cell.length_a   1.000
_cell.length_b   1.000
_cell.length_c   1.000
_cell.angle_alpha   90.00
_cell.angle_beta   90.00
_cell.angle_gamma   90.00
#
_symmetry.space_group_name_H-M   'P 1'
#
loop_
_entity.id
_entity.type
_entity.pdbx_description
1 polymer ?
#
loop_
_entity_poly.entity_id
_entity_poly.type
_entity_poly.pdbx_seq_one_letter_code
_entity_poly.pdbx_strand_id
1 'polypeptide(L)'
;IGSGTGLLESLLSRLLDDSYDICGVEVSPKVNKYLPEQDMFFVGGTWDLCPQAGKSHVWIFTYPREPNLIVQYLELHDHASLSKIIWLGPKMDWQDYEGVFASSKFSRLTVLENCGAAAYEMVVMAERQVNEL
;
A
#
# COMPACT_ATOMS: atom_id res chain seq x y z
N ILE A 1 -1.51 -3.50 -2.55
CA ILE A 1 -0.77 -3.41 -3.84
C ILE A 1 0.50 -4.23 -3.72
N GLY A 2 0.69 -5.20 -4.62
CA GLY A 2 1.73 -6.23 -4.47
C GLY A 2 1.29 -7.31 -3.48
N SER A 3 0.05 -7.80 -3.59
CA SER A 3 -0.52 -8.75 -2.62
C SER A 3 0.12 -10.14 -2.68
N GLY A 4 0.80 -10.49 -3.78
CA GLY A 4 1.47 -11.76 -3.94
C GLY A 4 0.51 -12.92 -3.75
N THR A 5 0.70 -13.70 -2.67
CA THR A 5 -0.17 -14.85 -2.37
C THR A 5 -1.50 -14.48 -1.70
N GLY A 6 -1.70 -13.20 -1.34
CA GLY A 6 -2.88 -12.74 -0.60
C GLY A 6 -2.84 -13.06 0.90
N LEU A 7 -1.69 -13.50 1.43
CA LEU A 7 -1.58 -13.94 2.81
C LEU A 7 -1.80 -12.79 3.81
N LEU A 8 -1.23 -11.61 3.54
CA LEU A 8 -1.36 -10.46 4.42
C LEU A 8 -2.82 -10.01 4.52
N GLU A 9 -3.49 -9.88 3.39
CA GLU A 9 -4.90 -9.52 3.29
C GLU A 9 -5.79 -10.53 4.01
N SER A 10 -5.52 -11.84 3.84
CA SER A 10 -6.25 -12.92 4.52
C SER A 10 -6.02 -12.91 6.04
N LEU A 11 -4.82 -12.54 6.51
CA LEU A 11 -4.54 -12.34 7.94
C LEU A 11 -5.28 -11.13 8.50
N LEU A 12 -5.23 -9.99 7.80
CA LEU A 12 -5.91 -8.78 8.21
C LEU A 12 -7.43 -8.98 8.27
N SER A 13 -8.02 -9.67 7.29
CA SER A 13 -9.47 -9.95 7.27
C SER A 13 -9.93 -10.81 8.45
N ARG A 14 -9.03 -11.56 9.09
CA ARG A 14 -9.33 -12.35 10.30
C ARG A 14 -9.14 -11.58 11.60
N LEU A 15 -8.38 -10.48 11.57
CA LEU A 15 -8.05 -9.67 12.72
C LEU A 15 -8.93 -8.42 12.82
N LEU A 16 -9.37 -7.91 11.68
CA LEU A 16 -10.27 -6.77 11.54
C LEU A 16 -11.73 -7.25 11.53
N ASP A 17 -12.64 -6.37 11.90
CA ASP A 17 -14.08 -6.63 11.81
C ASP A 17 -14.63 -6.30 10.41
N ASP A 18 -15.91 -6.61 10.20
CA ASP A 18 -16.60 -6.46 8.91
C ASP A 18 -16.76 -5.00 8.44
N SER A 19 -16.29 -4.00 9.21
CA SER A 19 -16.26 -2.60 8.77
C SER A 19 -15.12 -2.30 7.78
N TYR A 20 -14.17 -3.23 7.63
CA TYR A 20 -13.04 -3.11 6.73
C TYR A 20 -13.22 -3.99 5.48
N ASP A 21 -13.31 -3.35 4.32
CA ASP A 21 -13.22 -4.01 3.02
C ASP A 21 -11.75 -4.11 2.59
N ILE A 22 -11.25 -5.33 2.38
CA ILE A 22 -9.84 -5.62 2.08
C ILE A 22 -9.73 -6.31 0.74
N CYS A 23 -8.97 -5.71 -0.17
CA CYS A 23 -8.69 -6.28 -1.48
C CYS A 23 -7.18 -6.33 -1.78
N GLY A 24 -6.77 -7.35 -2.54
CA GLY A 24 -5.41 -7.52 -3.05
C GLY A 24 -5.26 -6.97 -4.46
N VAL A 25 -4.05 -6.49 -4.81
CA VAL A 25 -3.70 -6.13 -6.19
C VAL A 25 -2.43 -6.87 -6.57
N GLU A 26 -2.50 -7.67 -7.64
CA GLU A 26 -1.41 -8.53 -8.10
C GLU A 26 -1.32 -8.54 -9.63
N VAL A 27 -0.13 -8.79 -10.18
CA VAL A 27 0.09 -8.90 -11.62
C VAL A 27 -0.31 -10.29 -12.11
N SER A 28 0.05 -11.33 -11.36
CA SER A 28 -0.14 -12.71 -11.79
C SER A 28 -1.26 -13.43 -11.02
N PRO A 29 -2.35 -13.84 -11.68
CA PRO A 29 -3.44 -14.56 -11.02
C PRO A 29 -3.03 -15.95 -10.49
N LYS A 30 -1.90 -16.48 -10.94
CA LYS A 30 -1.38 -17.78 -10.50
C LYS A 30 -0.70 -17.73 -9.13
N VAL A 31 -0.43 -16.55 -8.60
CA VAL A 31 0.31 -16.39 -7.33
C VAL A 31 -0.64 -16.43 -6.14
N ASN A 32 -1.87 -15.95 -6.29
CA ASN A 32 -2.85 -15.91 -5.21
C ASN A 32 -3.16 -17.33 -4.68
N LYS A 33 -3.22 -17.46 -3.36
CA LYS A 33 -3.50 -18.72 -2.64
C LYS A 33 -4.50 -18.55 -1.51
N TYR A 34 -4.55 -17.39 -0.89
CA TYR A 34 -5.25 -17.19 0.37
C TYR A 34 -6.44 -16.23 0.27
N LEU A 35 -6.41 -15.28 -0.66
CA LEU A 35 -7.49 -14.31 -0.80
C LEU A 35 -8.57 -14.86 -1.75
N PRO A 36 -9.87 -14.71 -1.43
CA PRO A 36 -10.93 -15.04 -2.37
C PRO A 36 -10.80 -14.27 -3.68
N GLU A 37 -11.21 -14.87 -4.80
CA GLU A 37 -11.03 -14.27 -6.13
C GLU A 37 -11.78 -12.94 -6.27
N GLN A 38 -12.94 -12.79 -5.63
CA GLN A 38 -13.72 -11.55 -5.68
C GLN A 38 -13.03 -10.37 -4.98
N ASP A 39 -12.07 -10.65 -4.08
CA ASP A 39 -11.32 -9.63 -3.34
C ASP A 39 -9.96 -9.36 -4.02
N MET A 40 -9.70 -9.97 -5.18
CA MET A 40 -8.48 -9.80 -5.96
C MET A 40 -8.71 -8.92 -7.19
N PHE A 41 -7.83 -7.94 -7.37
CA PHE A 41 -7.72 -7.15 -8.58
C PHE A 41 -6.43 -7.50 -9.31
N PHE A 42 -6.53 -7.81 -10.60
CA PHE A 42 -5.37 -8.11 -11.44
C PHE A 42 -5.03 -6.95 -12.36
N VAL A 43 -3.75 -6.64 -12.44
CA VAL A 43 -3.20 -5.61 -13.36
C VAL A 43 -2.27 -6.27 -14.38
N GLY A 44 -2.09 -5.65 -15.55
CA GLY A 44 -1.36 -6.25 -16.67
C GLY A 44 0.16 -6.25 -16.52
N GLY A 45 0.71 -5.49 -15.58
CA GLY A 45 2.14 -5.37 -15.35
C GLY A 45 2.49 -4.70 -14.03
N THR A 46 3.78 -4.74 -13.69
CA THR A 46 4.35 -4.20 -12.44
C THR A 46 4.05 -2.71 -12.23
N TRP A 47 3.90 -1.95 -13.32
CA TRP A 47 3.67 -0.50 -13.30
C TRP A 47 2.20 -0.12 -13.52
N ASP A 48 1.34 -1.10 -13.73
CA ASP A 48 -0.07 -0.82 -14.00
C ASP A 48 -0.80 -0.41 -12.72
N LEU A 49 -1.71 0.55 -12.88
CA LEU A 49 -2.46 1.15 -11.79
C LEU A 49 -3.81 0.45 -11.65
N CYS A 50 -4.20 0.14 -10.42
CA CYS A 50 -5.48 -0.50 -10.14
C CYS A 50 -6.56 0.58 -9.89
N PRO A 51 -7.65 0.63 -10.69
CA PRO A 51 -8.71 1.61 -10.50
C PRO A 51 -9.40 1.55 -9.14
N GLN A 52 -9.36 0.39 -8.46
CA GLN A 52 -9.93 0.23 -7.12
C GLN A 52 -9.25 1.15 -6.10
N ALA A 53 -7.99 1.54 -6.31
CA ALA A 53 -7.30 2.47 -5.44
C ALA A 53 -8.03 3.82 -5.31
N GLY A 54 -8.72 4.26 -6.37
CA GLY A 54 -9.54 5.48 -6.36
C GLY A 54 -10.82 5.39 -5.50
N LYS A 55 -11.08 4.24 -4.89
CA LYS A 55 -12.21 4.01 -3.95
C LYS A 55 -11.73 3.60 -2.56
N SER A 56 -10.42 3.36 -2.38
CA SER A 56 -9.85 2.84 -1.15
C SER A 56 -9.45 3.97 -0.20
N HIS A 57 -9.77 3.83 1.09
CA HIS A 57 -9.42 4.82 2.11
C HIS A 57 -7.97 4.70 2.60
N VAL A 58 -7.35 3.54 2.39
CA VAL A 58 -5.97 3.22 2.77
C VAL A 58 -5.34 2.42 1.64
N TRP A 59 -4.11 2.76 1.30
CA TRP A 59 -3.29 1.95 0.39
C TRP A 59 -2.15 1.28 1.16
N ILE A 60 -1.87 0.03 0.82
CA ILE A 60 -0.70 -0.69 1.32
C ILE A 60 0.15 -1.08 0.11
N PHE A 61 1.36 -0.55 0.01
CA PHE A 61 2.36 -0.96 -0.96
C PHE A 61 3.30 -1.96 -0.31
N THR A 62 3.27 -3.19 -0.81
CA THR A 62 4.07 -4.31 -0.31
C THR A 62 5.19 -4.58 -1.30
N TYR A 63 6.44 -4.31 -0.90
CA TYR A 63 7.66 -4.39 -1.72
C TYR A 63 7.46 -3.80 -3.13
N PRO A 64 7.00 -2.53 -3.25
CA PRO A 64 6.90 -1.89 -4.55
C PRO A 64 8.27 -1.94 -5.24
N ARG A 65 8.29 -2.10 -6.56
CA ARG A 65 9.55 -2.28 -7.32
C ARG A 65 10.30 -0.98 -7.59
N GLU A 66 9.59 0.13 -7.68
CA GLU A 66 10.19 1.45 -7.86
C GLU A 66 9.33 2.56 -7.24
N PRO A 67 9.92 3.71 -6.85
CA PRO A 67 9.20 4.83 -6.25
C PRO A 67 8.17 5.48 -7.18
N ASN A 68 8.44 5.49 -8.49
CA ASN A 68 7.58 6.13 -9.49
C ASN A 68 6.16 5.52 -9.54
N LEU A 69 5.99 4.25 -9.16
CA LEU A 69 4.67 3.64 -9.02
C LEU A 69 3.79 4.42 -8.03
N ILE A 70 4.34 4.80 -6.88
CA ILE A 70 3.57 5.54 -5.85
C ILE A 70 3.20 6.92 -6.36
N VAL A 71 4.10 7.59 -7.08
CA VAL A 71 3.83 8.88 -7.74
C VAL A 71 2.63 8.75 -8.67
N GLN A 72 2.63 7.75 -9.55
CA GLN A 72 1.55 7.53 -10.51
C GLN A 72 0.20 7.18 -9.82
N TYR A 73 0.23 6.38 -8.75
CA TYR A 73 -0.99 6.11 -7.96
C TYR A 73 -1.52 7.40 -7.33
N LEU A 74 -0.67 8.24 -6.76
CA LEU A 74 -1.07 9.53 -6.19
C LEU A 74 -1.61 10.48 -7.26
N GLU A 75 -0.95 10.59 -8.41
CA GLU A 75 -1.40 11.47 -9.50
C GLU A 75 -2.78 11.07 -10.05
N LEU A 76 -3.03 9.78 -10.21
CA LEU A 76 -4.28 9.28 -10.82
C LEU A 76 -5.42 9.09 -9.81
N HIS A 77 -5.10 8.69 -8.59
CA HIS A 77 -6.09 8.20 -7.62
C HIS A 77 -6.14 8.99 -6.31
N ASP A 78 -5.36 10.07 -6.12
CA ASP A 78 -5.52 10.94 -4.95
C ASP A 78 -6.95 11.51 -4.88
N HIS A 79 -7.64 11.21 -3.78
CA HIS A 79 -8.99 11.71 -3.52
C HIS A 79 -9.17 12.06 -2.04
N ALA A 80 -10.18 12.88 -1.72
CA ALA A 80 -10.39 13.41 -0.38
C ALA A 80 -10.47 12.32 0.72
N SER A 81 -11.09 11.18 0.42
CA SER A 81 -11.25 10.07 1.37
C SER A 81 -9.99 9.21 1.59
N LEU A 82 -8.93 9.38 0.78
CA LEU A 82 -7.67 8.67 1.00
C LEU A 82 -6.98 9.26 2.23
N SER A 83 -6.88 8.45 3.28
CA SER A 83 -6.44 8.88 4.61
C SER A 83 -4.97 8.53 4.88
N LYS A 84 -4.53 7.35 4.42
CA LYS A 84 -3.21 6.79 4.75
C LYS A 84 -2.64 6.01 3.59
N ILE A 85 -1.33 6.03 3.49
CA ILE A 85 -0.55 5.12 2.66
C ILE A 85 0.44 4.41 3.57
N ILE A 86 0.49 3.09 3.48
CA ILE A 86 1.44 2.26 4.21
C ILE A 86 2.42 1.70 3.19
N TRP A 87 3.70 1.92 3.44
CA TRP A 87 4.79 1.32 2.68
C TRP A 87 5.43 0.23 3.54
N LEU A 88 5.55 -0.96 2.98
CA LEU A 88 6.20 -2.12 3.60
C LEU A 88 7.28 -2.62 2.63
N GLY A 89 8.54 -2.66 3.08
CA GLY A 89 9.64 -3.12 2.25
C GLY A 89 11.01 -3.12 2.94
N PRO A 90 12.08 -3.40 2.20
CA PRO A 90 13.44 -3.45 2.72
C PRO A 90 13.94 -2.06 3.15
N LYS A 91 14.57 -1.95 4.31
CA LYS A 91 15.12 -0.68 4.83
C LYS A 91 16.07 0.02 3.85
N MET A 92 16.81 -0.75 3.07
CA MET A 92 17.77 -0.21 2.11
C MET A 92 17.09 0.50 0.93
N ASP A 93 15.86 0.12 0.59
CA ASP A 93 15.12 0.72 -0.52
C ASP A 93 14.43 2.02 -0.08
N TRP A 94 14.16 2.19 1.23
CA TRP A 94 13.37 3.31 1.77
C TRP A 94 13.88 4.69 1.35
N GLN A 95 15.19 4.87 1.23
CA GLN A 95 15.80 6.15 0.85
C GLN A 95 15.29 6.65 -0.51
N ASP A 96 14.95 5.75 -1.43
CA ASP A 96 14.42 6.09 -2.74
C ASP A 96 12.93 6.50 -2.69
N TYR A 97 12.20 6.06 -1.64
CA TYR A 97 10.76 6.33 -1.45
C TYR A 97 10.47 7.53 -0.56
N GLU A 98 11.35 7.83 0.40
CA GLU A 98 11.15 8.92 1.37
C GLU A 98 10.88 10.26 0.66
N GLY A 99 11.68 10.57 -0.37
CA GLY A 99 11.53 11.79 -1.17
C GLY A 99 10.19 11.89 -1.92
N VAL A 100 9.63 10.76 -2.35
CA VAL A 100 8.30 10.71 -3.00
C VAL A 100 7.23 11.17 -2.02
N PHE A 101 7.23 10.63 -0.79
CA PHE A 101 6.24 11.01 0.20
C PHE A 101 6.45 12.44 0.74
N ALA A 102 7.69 12.84 1.01
CA ALA A 102 8.04 14.17 1.48
C ALA A 102 7.59 15.27 0.50
N SER A 103 7.59 14.98 -0.79
CA SER A 103 7.14 15.90 -1.86
C SER A 103 5.63 15.82 -2.15
N SER A 104 4.89 14.97 -1.43
CA SER A 104 3.46 14.75 -1.63
C SER A 104 2.61 15.34 -0.51
N LYS A 105 1.28 15.27 -0.66
CA LYS A 105 0.34 15.62 0.42
C LYS A 105 0.46 14.67 1.62
N PHE A 106 1.03 13.48 1.44
CA PHE A 106 1.22 12.44 2.46
C PHE A 106 2.62 12.52 3.11
N SER A 107 3.06 13.73 3.44
CA SER A 107 4.41 14.00 3.94
C SER A 107 4.58 13.79 5.46
N ARG A 108 3.49 13.51 6.20
CA ARG A 108 3.61 13.15 7.62
C ARG A 108 3.96 11.66 7.73
N LEU A 109 5.24 11.39 7.94
CA LEU A 109 5.79 10.04 7.97
C LEU A 109 5.97 9.55 9.41
N THR A 110 5.50 8.34 9.69
CA THR A 110 5.73 7.62 10.95
C THR A 110 6.32 6.25 10.63
N VAL A 111 7.53 5.99 11.13
CA VAL A 111 8.12 4.65 11.10
C VAL A 111 7.50 3.82 12.22
N LEU A 112 6.94 2.66 11.89
CA LEU A 112 6.33 1.78 12.88
C LEU A 112 7.39 0.86 13.49
N GLU A 113 7.78 1.15 14.71
CA GLU A 113 8.71 0.35 15.50
C GLU A 113 8.01 -0.84 16.18
N ASN A 114 8.75 -1.92 16.46
CA ASN A 114 8.25 -3.11 17.16
C ASN A 114 6.99 -3.74 16.54
N CYS A 115 6.78 -3.59 15.24
CA CYS A 115 5.60 -4.07 14.51
C CYS A 115 5.71 -5.52 14.02
N GLY A 116 6.77 -6.25 14.41
CA GLY A 116 7.01 -7.63 13.99
C GLY A 116 7.67 -7.78 12.61
N ALA A 117 8.06 -6.67 11.96
CA ALA A 117 8.85 -6.69 10.73
C ALA A 117 10.24 -7.33 10.95
N ALA A 118 10.79 -7.98 9.91
CA ALA A 118 12.15 -8.50 9.98
C ALA A 118 13.18 -7.36 10.17
N ALA A 119 14.37 -7.67 10.69
CA ALA A 119 15.38 -6.65 10.99
C ALA A 119 15.82 -5.82 9.77
N TYR A 120 15.70 -6.36 8.56
CA TYR A 120 16.01 -5.71 7.30
C TYR A 120 14.79 -5.04 6.64
N GLU A 121 13.60 -5.17 7.22
CA GLU A 121 12.34 -4.57 6.74
C GLU A 121 11.93 -3.39 7.60
N MET A 122 11.12 -2.50 7.04
CA MET A 122 10.44 -1.46 7.79
C MET A 122 9.04 -1.21 7.25
N VAL A 123 8.21 -0.66 8.12
CA VAL A 123 6.86 -0.21 7.80
C VAL A 123 6.80 1.28 8.04
N VAL A 124 6.40 2.03 7.02
CA VAL A 124 6.19 3.47 7.12
C VAL A 124 4.73 3.77 6.86
N MET A 125 4.11 4.51 7.77
CA MET A 125 2.80 5.09 7.59
C MET A 125 2.97 6.54 7.15
N ALA A 126 2.42 6.86 5.99
CA ALA A 126 2.36 8.19 5.42
C ALA A 126 0.92 8.72 5.52
N GLU A 127 0.78 9.88 6.15
CA GLU A 127 -0.51 10.53 6.37
C GLU A 127 -0.50 11.95 5.80
N ARG A 128 -1.70 12.47 5.54
CA ARG A 128 -1.82 13.86 5.09
C ARG A 128 -1.29 14.84 6.12
N GLN A 129 -0.55 15.86 5.68
CA GLN A 129 -0.40 17.06 6.50
C GLN A 129 -1.77 17.70 6.67
N VAL A 130 -2.17 17.90 7.92
CA VAL A 130 -3.33 18.75 8.23
C VAL A 130 -2.78 20.17 8.22
N ASN A 131 -3.20 20.97 7.25
CA ASN A 131 -2.95 22.41 7.35
C ASN A 131 -3.79 22.90 8.53
N GLU A 132 -3.14 23.26 9.63
CA GLU A 132 -3.77 24.04 10.69
C GLU A 132 -4.20 25.38 10.05
N LEU A 133 -5.52 25.62 10.01
CA LEU A 133 -6.12 26.88 9.57
C LEU A 133 -5.98 27.94 10.67
#